data_AF-A0A8C0GTI8-F1
#
_entry.id   AF-A0A8C0GTI8-F1
#
_cell.length_a   1.000
_cell.length_b   1.000
_cell.length_c   1.000
_cell.angle_alpha   90.00
_cell.angle_beta   90.00
_cell.angle_gamma   90.00
#
_symmetry.space_group_name_H-M   'P 1'
#
loop_
_entity.id
_entity.type
_entity.pdbx_description
1 polymer ?
#
loop_
_entity_poly.entity_id
_entity_poly.type
_entity_poly.pdbx_seq_one_letter_code
_entity_poly.pdbx_strand_id
1 'polypeptide(L)'
;MSDTDKMTINLLLVGRTQSGKSASGNSLLGSFDFDSHLSPSSVTTCCSLGCSCCISGFTRRNGHELALRVHVMDTPGYPHSSLSKEEVQQAVRAALAQHFGDKDLHLALLVLRVDLPLCEEESHTSQLVQELLGPTWKNFTAILFTHADKAEEAGLNGDKYLHIASDTLLNLLSSIQQRYIFVDNQVLLVK
;
A
#
# COMPACT_ATOMS: atom_id res chain seq x y z
N MET A 1 11.92 -27.49 -8.50
CA MET A 1 10.51 -27.26 -8.12
C MET A 1 9.86 -26.63 -9.33
N SER A 2 8.83 -27.24 -9.92
CA SER A 2 8.15 -26.70 -11.10
C SER A 2 7.39 -25.42 -10.73
N ASP A 3 7.28 -24.47 -11.67
CA ASP A 3 6.58 -23.19 -11.49
C ASP A 3 5.08 -23.33 -11.11
N THR A 4 4.53 -24.55 -11.15
CA THR A 4 3.14 -24.88 -10.81
C THR A 4 2.83 -24.89 -9.31
N ASP A 5 3.85 -24.97 -8.43
CA ASP A 5 3.66 -25.07 -6.98
C ASP A 5 3.78 -23.72 -6.26
N LYS A 6 3.50 -22.62 -6.96
CA LYS A 6 3.70 -21.26 -6.45
C LYS A 6 2.54 -20.34 -6.77
N MET A 7 1.91 -19.82 -5.72
CA MET A 7 0.94 -18.73 -5.79
C MET A 7 1.67 -17.40 -5.65
N THR A 8 1.35 -16.43 -6.50
CA THR A 8 1.93 -15.08 -6.44
C THR A 8 0.82 -14.07 -6.19
N ILE A 9 1.01 -13.18 -5.22
CA ILE A 9 0.11 -12.05 -4.97
C ILE A 9 0.87 -10.77 -5.33
N ASN A 10 0.30 -9.97 -6.24
CA ASN A 10 0.85 -8.68 -6.66
C ASN A 10 0.12 -7.54 -5.95
N LEU A 11 0.85 -6.75 -5.18
CA LEU A 11 0.37 -5.62 -4.41
C LEU A 11 0.89 -4.31 -5.00
N LEU A 12 0.05 -3.27 -4.98
CA LEU A 12 0.43 -1.89 -5.34
C LEU A 12 0.24 -0.99 -4.12
N LEU A 13 1.27 -0.23 -3.75
CA LEU A 13 1.18 0.77 -2.68
C LEU A 13 0.94 2.14 -3.30
N VAL A 14 -0.12 2.83 -2.90
CA VAL A 14 -0.48 4.16 -3.39
C VAL A 14 -0.85 5.05 -2.23
N GLY A 15 -0.49 6.33 -2.30
CA GLY A 15 -0.59 7.19 -1.13
C GLY A 15 0.20 8.47 -1.30
N ARG A 16 0.09 9.35 -0.31
CA ARG A 16 0.81 10.62 -0.25
C ARG A 16 2.31 10.40 -0.07
N THR A 17 3.12 11.44 -0.28
CA THR A 17 4.50 11.44 0.22
C THR A 17 4.50 11.33 1.75
N GLN A 18 5.47 10.60 2.31
CA GLN A 18 5.61 10.35 3.75
C GLN A 18 4.41 9.60 4.40
N SER A 19 3.52 8.98 3.63
CA SER A 19 2.44 8.15 4.18
C SER A 19 2.90 6.77 4.69
N GLY A 20 4.17 6.42 4.51
CA GLY A 20 4.73 5.13 4.96
C GLY A 20 4.61 3.99 3.95
N LYS A 21 4.49 4.28 2.64
CA LYS A 21 4.44 3.27 1.57
C LYS A 21 5.68 2.37 1.58
N SER A 22 6.87 2.93 1.42
CA SER A 22 8.13 2.18 1.38
C SER A 22 8.37 1.37 2.67
N ALA A 23 8.11 1.96 3.84
CA ALA A 23 8.16 1.26 5.14
C ALA A 23 7.21 0.06 5.22
N SER A 24 5.97 0.25 4.76
CA SER A 24 4.96 -0.81 4.72
C SER A 24 5.33 -1.89 3.70
N GLY A 25 5.90 -1.50 2.56
CA GLY A 25 6.38 -2.43 1.56
C GLY A 25 7.49 -3.31 2.09
N ASN A 26 8.47 -2.73 2.78
CA ASN A 26 9.52 -3.47 3.47
C ASN A 26 8.94 -4.46 4.50
N SER A 27 7.97 -4.01 5.30
CA SER A 27 7.28 -4.87 6.28
C SER A 27 6.52 -6.03 5.62
N LEU A 28 5.82 -5.77 4.52
CA LEU A 28 5.10 -6.79 3.73
C LEU A 28 6.04 -7.81 3.08
N LEU A 29 7.24 -7.37 2.68
CA LEU A 29 8.24 -8.24 2.06
C LEU A 29 9.08 -9.00 3.09
N GLY A 30 9.16 -8.50 4.32
CA GLY A 30 10.07 -9.00 5.35
C GLY A 30 11.54 -8.66 5.07
N SER A 31 11.79 -7.61 4.29
CA SER A 31 13.12 -7.17 3.83
C SER A 31 13.19 -5.65 3.71
N PHE A 32 14.38 -5.10 3.48
CA PHE A 32 14.60 -3.65 3.31
C PHE A 32 14.88 -3.30 1.83
N ASP A 33 13.95 -3.71 0.95
CA ASP A 33 14.09 -3.54 -0.51
C ASP A 33 13.89 -2.08 -0.96
N PHE A 34 13.12 -1.29 -0.19
CA PHE A 34 12.79 0.09 -0.50
C PHE A 34 13.49 1.06 0.45
N ASP A 35 14.04 2.14 -0.11
CA ASP A 35 14.57 3.24 0.70
C ASP A 35 13.43 3.95 1.44
N SER A 36 13.48 3.89 2.78
CA SER A 36 12.41 4.37 3.65
C SER A 36 13.00 5.10 4.84
N HIS A 37 12.97 6.43 4.78
CA HIS A 37 13.42 7.28 5.87
C HIS A 37 12.60 8.58 5.92
N LEU A 38 12.56 9.19 7.10
CA LEU A 38 11.94 10.50 7.28
C LEU A 38 12.75 11.54 6.52
N SER A 39 12.06 12.33 5.68
CA SER A 39 12.66 13.42 4.93
C SER A 39 11.67 14.57 4.82
N PRO A 40 12.14 15.84 4.84
CA PRO A 40 11.29 17.00 4.53
C PRO A 40 10.87 17.05 3.05
N SER A 41 11.44 16.21 2.20
CA SER A 41 11.11 16.07 0.79
C SER A 41 10.67 14.64 0.43
N SER A 42 10.18 14.44 -0.79
CA SER A 42 9.84 13.11 -1.29
C SER A 42 11.11 12.30 -1.55
N VAL A 43 11.18 11.09 -0.99
CA VAL A 43 12.32 10.17 -1.14
C VAL A 43 12.17 9.33 -2.41
N THR A 44 11.02 8.69 -2.59
CA THR A 44 10.73 7.78 -3.71
C THR A 44 10.40 8.54 -4.98
N THR A 45 11.33 8.57 -5.95
CA THR A 45 11.18 9.29 -7.23
C THR A 45 10.78 8.39 -8.41
N CYS A 46 10.88 7.07 -8.26
CA CYS A 46 10.47 6.09 -9.26
C CYS A 46 9.75 4.90 -8.60
N CYS A 47 8.99 4.14 -9.40
CA CYS A 47 8.36 2.92 -8.89
C CYS A 47 9.40 1.79 -8.77
N SER A 48 9.27 0.98 -7.72
CA SER A 48 10.16 -0.15 -7.46
C SER A 48 9.37 -1.41 -7.12
N LEU A 49 9.76 -2.56 -7.67
CA LEU A 49 9.14 -3.86 -7.39
C LEU A 49 10.02 -4.68 -6.45
N GLY A 50 9.55 -4.91 -5.24
CA GLY A 50 10.18 -5.81 -4.27
C GLY A 50 9.49 -7.18 -4.26
N CYS A 51 10.22 -8.22 -3.86
CA CYS A 51 9.77 -9.61 -3.92
C CYS A 51 10.11 -10.36 -2.62
N SER A 52 9.10 -10.92 -1.95
CA SER A 52 9.32 -11.67 -0.72
C SER A 52 10.03 -13.00 -1.00
N CYS A 53 10.63 -13.58 0.05
CA CYS A 53 10.94 -15.01 0.05
C CYS A 53 9.67 -15.84 -0.17
N CYS A 54 9.84 -17.07 -0.67
CA CYS A 54 8.72 -18.01 -0.78
C CYS A 54 8.31 -18.50 0.61
N ILE A 55 7.04 -18.32 0.96
CA ILE A 55 6.42 -18.89 2.15
C ILE A 55 5.93 -20.29 1.76
N SER A 56 6.68 -21.33 2.11
CA SER A 56 6.30 -22.73 1.90
C SER A 56 5.09 -23.11 2.76
N GLY A 57 4.33 -24.12 2.36
CA GLY A 57 3.21 -24.61 3.17
C GLY A 57 2.02 -23.67 3.29
N PHE A 58 1.91 -22.67 2.39
CA PHE A 58 0.86 -21.67 2.49
C PHE A 58 -0.54 -22.28 2.31
N THR A 59 -0.71 -23.15 1.31
CA THR A 59 -1.96 -23.88 1.10
C THR A 59 -1.73 -25.18 0.34
N ARG A 60 -2.75 -26.02 0.24
CA ARG A 60 -2.72 -27.24 -0.58
C ARG A 60 -3.81 -27.19 -1.64
N ARG A 61 -3.45 -27.48 -2.88
CA ARG A 61 -4.39 -27.60 -4.00
C ARG A 61 -4.09 -28.89 -4.76
N ASN A 62 -5.13 -29.71 -4.96
CA ASN A 62 -5.02 -31.00 -5.64
C ASN A 62 -3.95 -31.94 -5.04
N GLY A 63 -3.71 -31.88 -3.73
CA GLY A 63 -2.68 -32.68 -3.05
C GLY A 63 -1.26 -32.11 -3.12
N HIS A 64 -1.04 -31.01 -3.84
CA HIS A 64 0.24 -30.30 -3.93
C HIS A 64 0.30 -29.15 -2.93
N GLU A 65 1.44 -29.01 -2.26
CA GLU A 65 1.73 -27.89 -1.38
C GLU A 65 2.17 -26.68 -2.21
N LEU A 66 1.45 -25.57 -2.05
CA LEU A 66 1.74 -24.32 -2.76
C LEU A 66 2.54 -23.40 -1.84
N ALA A 67 3.64 -22.87 -2.36
CA ALA A 67 4.34 -21.75 -1.77
C ALA A 67 3.67 -20.43 -2.16
N LEU A 68 3.65 -19.45 -1.25
CA LEU A 68 3.22 -18.09 -1.54
C LEU A 68 4.44 -17.20 -1.79
N ARG A 69 4.38 -16.35 -2.81
CA ARG A 69 5.28 -15.21 -3.00
C ARG A 69 4.48 -13.92 -3.09
N VAL A 70 4.94 -12.89 -2.40
CA VAL A 70 4.34 -11.56 -2.46
C VAL A 70 5.25 -10.66 -3.30
N HIS A 71 4.67 -9.97 -4.26
CA HIS A 71 5.32 -8.85 -4.94
C HIS A 71 4.68 -7.56 -4.46
N VAL A 72 5.50 -6.57 -4.16
CA VAL A 72 5.03 -5.24 -3.72
C VAL A 72 5.60 -4.20 -4.67
N MET A 73 4.73 -3.41 -5.27
CA MET A 73 5.12 -2.23 -6.04
C MET A 73 5.03 -1.01 -5.16
N ASP A 74 6.18 -0.47 -4.74
CA ASP A 74 6.27 0.84 -4.12
C ASP A 74 6.26 1.93 -5.20
N THR A 75 5.61 3.05 -4.91
CA THR A 75 5.41 4.14 -5.87
C THR A 75 5.82 5.50 -5.30
N PRO A 76 6.15 6.47 -6.16
CA PRO A 76 6.17 7.87 -5.76
C PRO A 76 4.82 8.27 -5.16
N GLY A 77 4.86 9.15 -4.15
CA GLY A 77 3.65 9.72 -3.56
C GLY A 77 3.16 10.95 -4.30
N TYR A 78 1.88 11.30 -4.14
CA TYR A 78 1.36 12.60 -4.56
C TYR A 78 0.51 13.24 -3.45
N PRO A 79 0.68 14.55 -3.13
CA PRO A 79 1.63 15.49 -3.74
C PRO A 79 3.11 15.09 -3.59
N HIS A 80 3.93 15.43 -4.59
CA HIS A 80 5.37 15.15 -4.64
C HIS A 80 6.17 16.46 -4.63
N SER A 81 7.37 16.46 -4.04
CA SER A 81 8.19 17.68 -3.92
C SER A 81 8.90 18.09 -5.21
N SER A 82 9.06 17.17 -6.16
CA SER A 82 9.79 17.39 -7.42
C SER A 82 9.09 16.85 -8.67
N LEU A 83 7.93 16.19 -8.52
CA LEU A 83 7.21 15.58 -9.63
C LEU A 83 5.80 16.16 -9.70
N SER A 84 5.33 16.43 -10.90
CA SER A 84 3.94 16.75 -11.20
C SER A 84 3.03 15.52 -11.00
N LYS A 85 1.71 15.74 -10.98
CA LYS A 85 0.73 14.65 -10.90
C LYS A 85 0.87 13.73 -12.12
N GLU A 86 1.09 14.30 -13.30
CA GLU A 86 1.23 13.61 -14.58
C GLU A 86 2.48 12.74 -14.60
N GLU A 87 3.61 13.23 -14.09
CA GLU A 87 4.85 12.45 -13.98
C GLU A 87 4.70 11.26 -13.03
N VAL A 88 4.10 11.47 -11.84
CA VAL A 88 3.78 10.37 -10.91
C VAL A 88 2.88 9.35 -11.59
N GLN A 89 1.84 9.80 -12.28
CA GLN A 89 0.92 8.91 -12.98
C GLN A 89 1.60 8.09 -14.07
N GLN A 90 2.42 8.75 -14.90
CA GLN A 90 3.11 8.09 -15.99
C GLN A 90 4.10 7.05 -15.46
N ALA A 91 4.83 7.37 -14.38
CA ALA A 91 5.73 6.43 -13.73
C ALA A 91 5.00 5.18 -13.23
N VAL A 92 3.86 5.36 -12.55
CA VAL A 92 3.06 4.23 -12.04
C VAL A 92 2.47 3.39 -13.18
N ARG A 93 1.88 4.02 -14.21
CA ARG A 93 1.34 3.29 -15.37
C ARG A 93 2.41 2.48 -16.11
N ALA A 94 3.59 3.08 -16.31
CA ALA A 94 4.70 2.39 -16.95
C ALA A 94 5.17 1.19 -16.13
N ALA A 95 5.30 1.34 -14.81
CA ALA A 95 5.70 0.24 -13.92
C ALA A 95 4.65 -0.89 -13.88
N LEU A 96 3.37 -0.55 -13.79
CA LEU A 96 2.28 -1.53 -13.86
C LEU A 96 2.30 -2.31 -15.17
N ALA A 97 2.44 -1.62 -16.32
CA ALA A 97 2.55 -2.27 -17.62
C ALA A 97 3.80 -3.17 -17.71
N GLN A 98 4.94 -2.72 -17.20
CA GLN A 98 6.21 -3.45 -17.25
C GLN A 98 6.20 -4.71 -16.37
N HIS A 99 5.66 -4.63 -15.15
CA HIS A 99 5.79 -5.70 -14.16
C HIS A 99 4.55 -6.58 -14.03
N PHE A 100 3.37 -5.99 -14.25
CA PHE A 100 2.07 -6.63 -14.09
C PHE A 100 1.27 -6.72 -15.41
N GLY A 101 1.85 -6.38 -16.58
CA GLY A 101 1.14 -6.38 -17.87
C GLY A 101 0.24 -7.61 -18.12
N ASP A 102 0.84 -8.81 -18.14
CA ASP A 102 0.11 -10.08 -18.29
C ASP A 102 -0.30 -10.71 -16.94
N LYS A 103 0.03 -10.06 -15.82
CA LYS A 103 -0.17 -10.59 -14.45
C LYS A 103 -1.10 -9.68 -13.67
N ASP A 104 -2.25 -10.17 -13.25
CA ASP A 104 -3.23 -9.33 -12.55
C ASP A 104 -2.64 -8.66 -11.29
N LEU A 105 -2.92 -7.35 -11.14
CA LEU A 105 -2.80 -6.65 -9.87
C LEU A 105 -3.89 -7.20 -8.94
N HIS A 106 -3.49 -7.80 -7.82
CA HIS A 106 -4.43 -8.50 -6.95
C HIS A 106 -5.07 -7.55 -5.93
N LEU A 107 -4.30 -6.60 -5.40
CA LEU A 107 -4.74 -5.67 -4.38
C LEU A 107 -3.94 -4.36 -4.45
N ALA A 108 -4.64 -3.23 -4.43
CA ALA A 108 -4.05 -1.93 -4.16
C ALA A 108 -4.23 -1.58 -2.68
N LEU A 109 -3.17 -1.08 -2.05
CA LEU A 109 -3.18 -0.57 -0.68
C LEU A 109 -3.11 0.95 -0.74
N LEU A 110 -4.21 1.60 -0.35
CA LEU A 110 -4.27 3.04 -0.15
C LEU A 110 -3.68 3.37 1.22
N VAL A 111 -2.44 3.83 1.23
CA VAL A 111 -1.66 4.07 2.45
C VAL A 111 -1.95 5.47 2.99
N LEU A 112 -2.61 5.53 4.15
CA LEU A 112 -3.02 6.74 4.85
C LEU A 112 -2.39 6.78 6.24
N ARG A 113 -2.07 7.97 6.76
CA ARG A 113 -1.61 8.11 8.14
C ARG A 113 -2.80 8.35 9.06
N VAL A 114 -2.80 7.79 10.26
CA VAL A 114 -3.86 8.05 11.24
C VAL A 114 -3.77 9.44 11.87
N ASP A 115 -2.58 10.03 11.87
CA ASP A 115 -2.32 11.35 12.49
C ASP A 115 -2.51 12.52 11.51
N LEU A 116 -2.95 12.24 10.28
CA LEU A 116 -3.33 13.25 9.31
C LEU A 116 -4.81 13.13 8.93
N PRO A 117 -5.56 14.24 8.98
CA PRO A 117 -6.95 14.25 8.54
C PRO A 117 -7.05 14.05 7.03
N LEU A 118 -7.98 13.19 6.60
CA LEU A 118 -8.36 13.07 5.20
C LEU A 118 -9.21 14.28 4.77
N CYS A 119 -8.56 15.41 4.51
CA CYS A 119 -9.20 16.65 4.05
C CYS A 119 -9.75 16.51 2.62
N GLU A 120 -10.62 17.42 2.19
CA GLU A 120 -11.12 17.43 0.79
C GLU A 120 -9.99 17.61 -0.24
N GLU A 121 -8.97 18.40 0.09
CA GLU A 121 -7.73 18.50 -0.69
C GLU A 121 -6.94 17.18 -0.71
N GLU A 122 -7.18 16.27 0.24
CA GLU A 122 -6.61 14.93 0.22
C GLU A 122 -7.31 13.95 -0.73
N SER A 123 -8.48 14.33 -1.27
CA SER A 123 -9.21 13.60 -2.33
C SER A 123 -8.34 13.29 -3.55
N HIS A 124 -7.30 14.09 -3.79
CA HIS A 124 -6.30 13.86 -4.85
C HIS A 124 -5.72 12.45 -4.84
N THR A 125 -5.52 11.81 -3.69
CA THR A 125 -4.97 10.46 -3.65
C THR A 125 -5.99 9.43 -4.11
N SER A 126 -7.24 9.51 -3.64
CA SER A 126 -8.30 8.60 -4.10
C SER A 126 -8.63 8.80 -5.59
N GLN A 127 -8.61 10.05 -6.05
CA GLN A 127 -8.78 10.42 -7.45
C GLN A 127 -7.62 9.90 -8.29
N LEU A 128 -6.38 10.05 -7.82
CA LEU A 128 -5.20 9.50 -8.48
C LEU A 128 -5.32 7.99 -8.65
N VAL A 129 -5.76 7.27 -7.60
CA VAL A 129 -5.97 5.82 -7.68
C VAL A 129 -7.05 5.48 -8.71
N GLN A 130 -8.16 6.21 -8.75
CA GLN A 130 -9.19 6.02 -9.77
C GLN A 130 -8.67 6.27 -11.19
N GLU A 131 -7.86 7.32 -11.38
CA GLU A 131 -7.26 7.67 -12.68
C GLU A 131 -6.17 6.67 -13.12
N LEU A 132 -5.54 5.96 -12.16
CA LEU A 132 -4.54 4.94 -12.42
C LEU A 132 -5.16 3.57 -12.71
N LEU A 133 -6.15 3.16 -11.91
CA LEU A 133 -6.68 1.80 -11.85
C LEU A 133 -8.06 1.65 -12.50
N GLY A 134 -8.66 2.76 -12.94
CA GLY A 134 -9.96 2.78 -13.58
C GLY A 134 -11.13 2.74 -12.59
N PRO A 135 -12.38 2.68 -13.10
CA PRO A 135 -13.58 2.86 -12.29
C PRO A 135 -13.84 1.75 -11.26
N THR A 136 -13.23 0.57 -11.44
CA THR A 136 -13.41 -0.60 -10.57
C THR A 136 -12.38 -0.67 -9.43
N TRP A 137 -11.49 0.31 -9.30
CA TRP A 137 -10.37 0.31 -8.33
C TRP A 137 -10.80 -0.06 -6.90
N LYS A 138 -11.97 0.40 -6.48
CA LYS A 138 -12.54 0.15 -5.15
C LYS A 138 -12.73 -1.33 -4.84
N ASN A 139 -13.00 -2.17 -5.85
CA ASN A 139 -13.28 -3.60 -5.68
C ASN A 139 -12.08 -4.40 -5.20
N PHE A 140 -10.87 -3.91 -5.48
CA PHE A 140 -9.61 -4.56 -5.12
C PHE A 140 -8.67 -3.60 -4.38
N THR A 141 -9.25 -2.67 -3.60
CA THR A 141 -8.48 -1.76 -2.74
C THR A 141 -8.81 -1.98 -1.27
N ALA A 142 -7.80 -1.88 -0.43
CA ALA A 142 -7.91 -1.77 1.02
C ALA A 142 -7.15 -0.52 1.51
N ILE A 143 -7.57 0.05 2.64
CA ILE A 143 -6.80 1.11 3.30
C ILE A 143 -5.76 0.48 4.23
N LEU A 144 -4.53 0.96 4.15
CA LEU A 144 -3.48 0.68 5.10
C LEU A 144 -3.23 1.94 5.93
N PHE A 145 -3.72 1.94 7.17
CA PHE A 145 -3.46 3.00 8.13
C PHE A 145 -2.08 2.79 8.76
N THR A 146 -1.19 3.76 8.55
CA THR A 146 0.15 3.80 9.14
C THR A 146 0.21 4.79 10.29
N HIS A 147 1.31 4.77 11.03
CA HIS A 147 1.50 5.58 12.24
C HIS A 147 0.46 5.23 13.31
N ALA A 148 0.02 3.97 13.36
CA ALA A 148 -0.99 3.50 14.30
C ALA A 148 -0.56 3.76 15.77
N ASP A 149 0.74 3.79 16.04
CA ASP A 149 1.34 4.23 17.30
C ASP A 149 0.83 5.60 17.76
N LYS A 150 0.55 6.53 16.83
CA LYS A 150 -0.01 7.86 17.15
C LYS A 150 -1.46 7.82 17.60
N ALA A 151 -2.26 6.89 17.08
CA ALA A 151 -3.60 6.66 17.59
C ALA A 151 -3.55 6.03 18.99
N GLU A 152 -2.63 5.07 19.20
CA GLU A 152 -2.44 4.42 20.50
C GLU A 152 -1.95 5.39 21.58
N GLU A 153 -0.98 6.26 21.26
CA GLU A 153 -0.52 7.35 22.14
C GLU A 153 -1.68 8.27 22.57
N ALA A 154 -2.68 8.46 21.71
CA ALA A 154 -3.90 9.22 21.99
C ALA A 154 -5.01 8.42 22.69
N GLY A 155 -4.77 7.15 23.02
CA GLY A 155 -5.76 6.26 23.66
C GLY A 155 -6.87 5.77 22.71
N LEU A 156 -6.63 5.87 21.40
CA LEU A 156 -7.54 5.45 20.34
C LEU A 156 -7.07 4.10 19.78
N ASN A 157 -7.89 3.06 19.94
CA ASN A 157 -7.74 1.85 19.14
C ASN A 157 -8.45 2.03 17.79
N GLY A 158 -8.31 1.06 16.88
CA GLY A 158 -8.90 1.15 15.54
C GLY A 158 -10.40 1.48 15.52
N ASP A 159 -11.19 0.83 16.39
CA ASP A 159 -12.64 1.07 16.45
C ASP A 159 -12.98 2.48 16.94
N LYS A 160 -12.30 2.97 17.98
CA LYS A 160 -12.47 4.33 18.51
C LYS A 160 -12.03 5.37 17.49
N TYR A 161 -10.93 5.12 16.77
CA TYR A 161 -10.44 5.99 15.71
C TYR A 161 -11.49 6.15 14.61
N LEU A 162 -12.10 5.05 14.16
CA LEU A 162 -13.16 5.08 13.16
C LEU A 162 -14.46 5.71 13.67
N HIS A 163 -14.77 5.61 14.96
CA HIS A 163 -15.94 6.25 15.54
C HIS A 163 -15.87 7.79 15.49
N ILE A 164 -14.67 8.36 15.56
CA ILE A 164 -14.44 9.82 15.48
C ILE A 164 -14.01 10.28 14.07
N ALA A 165 -13.97 9.37 13.10
CA ALA A 165 -13.53 9.67 11.75
C ALA A 165 -14.50 10.61 11.03
N SER A 166 -13.98 11.37 10.06
CA SER A 166 -14.79 12.23 9.21
C SER A 166 -15.70 11.41 8.28
N ASP A 167 -16.82 12.00 7.87
CA ASP A 167 -17.72 11.41 6.87
C ASP A 167 -16.97 11.05 5.57
N THR A 168 -15.98 11.86 5.17
CA THR A 168 -15.13 11.59 4.02
C THR A 168 -14.43 10.23 4.13
N LEU A 169 -13.81 9.95 5.30
CA LEU A 169 -13.13 8.68 5.53
C LEU A 169 -14.13 7.52 5.63
N LEU A 170 -15.25 7.71 6.32
CA LEU A 170 -16.30 6.69 6.47
C LEU A 170 -16.95 6.32 5.12
N ASN A 171 -17.18 7.31 4.26
CA ASN A 171 -17.69 7.12 2.90
C ASN A 171 -16.69 6.36 2.04
N LEU A 172 -15.40 6.70 2.14
CA LEU A 172 -14.34 5.98 1.44
C LEU A 172 -14.28 4.51 1.89
N LEU A 173 -14.24 4.25 3.19
CA LEU A 173 -14.25 2.89 3.78
C LEU A 173 -15.47 2.09 3.33
N SER A 174 -16.65 2.69 3.36
CA SER A 174 -17.89 2.06 2.88
C SER A 174 -17.80 1.68 1.40
N SER A 175 -17.20 2.56 0.58
CA SER A 175 -17.04 2.32 -0.85
C SER A 175 -16.05 1.19 -1.20
N ILE A 176 -15.17 0.83 -0.27
CA ILE A 176 -14.22 -0.30 -0.39
C ILE A 176 -14.60 -1.49 0.50
N GLN A 177 -15.87 -1.59 0.90
CA GLN A 177 -16.41 -2.71 1.69
C GLN A 177 -15.70 -2.92 3.03
N GLN A 178 -15.35 -1.83 3.72
CA GLN A 178 -14.71 -1.85 5.04
C GLN A 178 -13.38 -2.62 5.08
N ARG A 179 -12.65 -2.67 3.95
CA ARG A 179 -11.31 -3.25 3.90
C ARG A 179 -10.27 -2.26 4.42
N TYR A 180 -9.80 -2.47 5.64
CA TYR A 180 -8.71 -1.70 6.22
C TYR A 180 -7.84 -2.52 7.17
N ILE A 181 -6.64 -2.04 7.43
CA ILE A 181 -5.74 -2.55 8.46
C ILE A 181 -4.94 -1.39 9.07
N PHE A 182 -4.70 -1.45 10.38
CA PHE A 182 -3.79 -0.55 11.10
C PHE A 182 -2.45 -1.24 11.27
N VAL A 183 -1.37 -0.54 10.93
CA VAL A 183 -0.01 -1.05 11.06
C VAL A 183 0.85 0.00 11.76
N ASP A 184 1.60 -0.50 12.75
CA ASP A 184 2.75 0.20 13.28
C ASP A 184 4.00 -0.25 12.51
N ASN A 185 4.64 0.69 11.83
CA ASN A 185 5.85 0.47 11.05
C ASN A 185 7.12 0.87 11.83
N GLN A 186 7.04 1.05 13.15
CA GLN A 186 8.25 1.19 13.94
C GLN A 186 9.06 -0.10 13.84
N VAL A 187 10.19 0.00 13.14
CA VAL A 187 11.24 -1.01 13.19
C VAL A 187 11.61 -1.11 14.67
N LEU A 188 11.27 -2.23 15.31
CA LEU A 188 11.94 -2.62 16.53
C LEU A 188 13.42 -2.72 16.18
N LEU A 189 14.16 -1.64 16.42
CA LEU A 189 15.60 -1.68 16.61
C LEU A 189 15.79 -2.58 17.82
N VAL A 190 15.91 -3.88 17.57
CA VAL A 190 16.46 -4.81 18.53
C VAL A 190 17.90 -4.33 18.74
N LYS A 191 18.07 -3.54 19.80
CA LYS A 191 19.39 -3.21 20.35
C LYS A 191 20.06 -4.45 20.89
#